data_AF-A0A336M853-F1
#
_entry.id   AF-A0A336M853-F1
#
_cell.length_a   1.000
_cell.length_b   1.000
_cell.length_c   1.000
_cell.angle_alpha   90.00
_cell.angle_beta   90.00
_cell.angle_gamma   90.00
#
_symmetry.space_group_name_H-M   'P 1'
#
loop_
_entity.id
_entity.type
_entity.pdbx_description
1 polymer ?
#
loop_
_entity_poly.entity_id
_entity_poly.type
_entity_poly.pdbx_seq_one_letter_code
_entity_poly.pdbx_strand_id
1 'polypeptide(L)'
;VLIDGPLSGVPRQQYPVNHLYLTKFRVKFPYTAPTRVVRKSLEAFNLKEKWTSTQWAERAKAKHARVSLTDFDRFKVRVARRQRNRLVTPVFYKLKKEAARTGFLFGKPVKGTKPLPKKNPDKVKKKKVVKKTKKVAKK
;
A
#
# COMPACT_ATOMS: atom_id res chain seq x y z
N VAL A 1 -5.51 33.56 2.96
CA VAL A 1 -6.22 33.06 4.16
C VAL A 1 -5.27 33.12 5.35
N LEU A 2 -5.78 33.42 6.54
CA LEU A 2 -4.99 33.41 7.78
C LEU A 2 -4.86 31.96 8.29
N ILE A 3 -3.64 31.49 8.52
CA ILE A 3 -3.36 30.14 9.03
C ILE A 3 -2.67 30.24 10.39
N ASP A 4 -2.91 29.25 11.23
CA ASP A 4 -2.22 29.07 12.51
C ASP A 4 -1.99 27.58 12.78
N GLY A 5 -0.75 27.19 13.09
CA GLY A 5 -0.36 25.80 13.33
C GLY A 5 0.40 25.61 14.64
N PRO A 6 -0.25 25.82 15.80
CA PRO A 6 0.43 25.87 17.10
C PRO A 6 1.05 24.54 17.56
N LEU A 7 0.56 23.39 17.05
CA LEU A 7 1.08 22.05 17.37
C LEU A 7 2.18 21.59 16.41
N SER A 8 2.26 22.20 15.23
CA SER A 8 3.20 21.85 14.16
C SER A 8 4.38 22.82 14.06
N GLY A 9 4.44 23.84 14.92
CA GLY A 9 5.47 24.87 14.91
C GLY A 9 5.32 25.89 13.78
N VAL A 10 4.15 25.96 13.14
CA VAL A 10 3.87 26.96 12.08
C VAL A 10 3.28 28.20 12.75
N PRO A 11 3.95 29.37 12.71
CA PRO A 11 3.44 30.58 13.33
C PRO A 11 2.21 31.11 12.59
N ARG A 12 1.46 31.98 13.26
CA ARG A 12 0.30 32.63 12.68
C ARG A 12 0.73 33.58 11.56
N GLN A 13 0.26 33.32 10.34
CA GLN A 13 0.64 34.11 9.17
C GLN A 13 -0.44 34.10 8.09
N GLN A 14 -0.39 35.10 7.20
CA GLN A 14 -1.17 35.09 5.98
C GLN A 14 -0.56 34.13 4.97
N TYR A 15 -1.39 33.36 4.27
CA TYR A 15 -0.93 32.37 3.31
C TYR A 15 -1.87 32.27 2.09
N PRO A 16 -1.33 32.10 0.87
CA PRO A 16 -2.14 31.95 -0.34
C PRO A 16 -2.85 30.60 -0.38
N VAL A 17 -4.10 30.58 -0.87
CA VAL A 17 -4.91 29.35 -0.93
C VAL A 17 -4.33 28.32 -1.91
N ASN A 18 -3.68 28.78 -2.98
CA ASN A 18 -3.09 27.93 -4.02
C ASN A 18 -1.98 27.01 -3.50
N HIS A 19 -1.33 27.37 -2.38
CA HIS A 19 -0.25 26.57 -1.79
C HIS A 19 -0.77 25.57 -0.74
N LEU A 20 -2.09 25.48 -0.55
CA LEU A 20 -2.72 24.64 0.47
C LEU A 20 -3.55 23.55 -0.18
N TYR A 21 -3.46 22.36 0.40
CA TYR A 21 -4.37 21.26 0.13
C TYR A 21 -5.18 21.01 1.39
N LEU A 22 -6.49 21.25 1.33
CA LEU A 22 -7.36 21.06 2.47
C LEU A 22 -7.48 19.57 2.83
N THR A 23 -7.33 19.27 4.11
CA THR A 23 -7.53 17.92 4.65
C THR A 23 -9.00 17.70 4.98
N LYS A 24 -9.40 16.43 5.19
CA LYS A 24 -10.77 16.08 5.61
C LYS A 24 -11.11 16.49 7.05
N PHE A 25 -10.13 16.92 7.85
CA PHE A 25 -10.35 17.23 9.26
C PHE A 25 -11.01 18.61 9.41
N ARG A 26 -12.09 18.66 10.18
CA ARG A 26 -12.78 19.90 10.52
C ARG A 26 -12.85 20.05 12.03
N VAL A 27 -12.26 21.11 12.56
CA VAL A 27 -12.32 21.48 13.98
C VAL A 27 -13.12 22.76 14.11
N LYS A 28 -14.15 22.77 14.95
CA LYS A 28 -15.03 23.93 15.14
C LYS A 28 -14.48 24.81 16.27
N PHE A 29 -14.23 26.07 15.97
CA PHE A 29 -13.81 27.12 16.91
C PHE A 29 -14.25 28.48 16.33
N PRO A 30 -14.32 29.55 17.14
CA PRO A 30 -14.78 30.85 16.64
C PRO A 30 -13.84 31.43 15.58
N TYR A 31 -14.40 32.13 14.60
CA TYR A 31 -13.60 32.87 13.62
C TYR A 31 -12.78 33.95 14.34
N THR A 32 -11.56 34.22 13.87
CA THR A 32 -10.61 35.19 14.49
C THR A 32 -10.06 34.78 15.88
N ALA A 33 -10.25 33.53 16.31
CA ALA A 33 -9.73 33.06 17.60
C ALA A 33 -8.19 33.26 17.75
N PRO A 34 -7.68 33.60 18.95
CA PRO A 34 -6.25 33.68 19.22
C PRO A 34 -5.60 32.28 19.29
N THR A 35 -4.28 32.21 19.15
CA THR A 35 -3.51 30.95 19.07
C THR A 35 -3.74 30.04 20.27
N ARG A 36 -3.98 30.62 21.46
CA ARG A 36 -4.33 29.87 22.68
C ARG A 36 -5.61 29.05 22.51
N VAL A 37 -6.65 29.61 21.92
CA VAL A 37 -7.94 28.94 21.71
C VAL A 37 -7.82 27.89 20.60
N VAL A 38 -7.10 28.21 19.52
CA VAL A 38 -6.81 27.27 18.43
C VAL A 38 -6.03 26.06 18.94
N ARG A 39 -5.01 26.26 19.78
CA ARG A 39 -4.24 25.17 20.39
C ARG A 39 -5.15 24.25 21.19
N LYS A 40 -5.98 24.81 22.10
CA LYS A 40 -6.91 24.03 22.93
C LYS A 40 -7.90 23.22 22.09
N SER A 41 -8.45 23.78 21.02
CA SER A 41 -9.41 23.06 20.16
C SER A 41 -8.75 21.95 19.35
N LEU A 42 -7.52 22.14 18.88
CA LEU A 42 -6.76 21.13 18.15
C LEU A 42 -6.31 19.97 19.07
N GLU A 43 -5.91 20.29 20.29
CA GLU A 43 -5.58 19.30 21.33
C GLU A 43 -6.82 18.51 21.74
N ALA A 44 -7.94 19.16 22.04
CA ALA A 44 -9.20 18.48 22.37
C ALA A 44 -9.69 17.57 21.22
N PHE A 45 -9.36 17.90 19.97
CA PHE A 45 -9.67 17.07 18.81
C PHE A 45 -8.67 15.91 18.61
N ASN A 46 -7.55 15.85 19.34
CA ASN A 46 -6.44 14.92 19.12
C ASN A 46 -5.96 14.92 17.66
N LEU A 47 -5.79 16.12 17.07
CA LEU A 47 -5.47 16.25 15.63
C LEU A 47 -4.16 15.53 15.27
N LYS A 48 -3.14 15.60 16.13
CA LYS A 48 -1.82 15.03 15.84
C LYS A 48 -1.88 13.52 15.67
N GLU A 49 -2.59 12.82 16.55
CA GLU A 49 -2.79 11.37 16.48
C GLU A 49 -3.66 10.97 15.29
N LYS A 50 -4.74 11.71 15.06
CA LYS A 50 -5.59 11.49 13.89
C LYS A 50 -4.82 11.69 12.60
N TRP A 51 -3.95 12.69 12.52
CA TRP A 51 -3.10 12.93 11.36
C TRP A 51 -2.10 11.80 11.15
N THR A 52 -1.38 11.34 12.18
CA THR A 52 -0.40 10.25 12.05
C THR A 52 -1.03 8.93 11.65
N SER A 53 -2.28 8.67 12.03
CA SER A 53 -3.03 7.49 11.59
C SER A 53 -3.43 7.49 10.10
N THR A 54 -3.38 8.66 9.44
CA THR A 54 -3.82 8.75 8.05
C THR A 54 -2.81 8.14 7.08
N GLN A 55 -3.32 7.53 6.01
CA GLN A 55 -2.48 7.09 4.89
C GLN A 55 -1.69 8.24 4.24
N TRP A 56 -2.17 9.48 4.33
CA TRP A 56 -1.45 10.62 3.80
C TRP A 56 -0.16 10.88 4.59
N ALA A 57 -0.25 10.91 5.92
CA ALA A 57 0.91 11.04 6.79
C ALA A 57 1.86 9.84 6.63
N GLU A 58 1.33 8.62 6.53
CA GLU A 58 2.13 7.42 6.29
C GLU A 58 2.93 7.53 4.97
N ARG A 59 2.28 7.95 3.87
CA ARG A 59 2.95 8.16 2.58
C ARG A 59 3.98 9.27 2.62
N ALA A 60 3.69 10.38 3.31
CA ALA A 60 4.64 11.48 3.48
C ALA A 60 5.89 11.01 4.25
N LYS A 61 5.70 10.27 5.35
CA LYS A 61 6.79 9.66 6.14
C LYS A 61 7.59 8.67 5.31
N ALA A 62 6.92 7.80 4.54
CA ALA A 62 7.59 6.85 3.66
C ALA A 62 8.40 7.55 2.55
N LYS A 63 7.90 8.67 2.00
CA LYS A 63 8.64 9.48 1.02
C LYS A 63 9.89 10.09 1.65
N HIS A 64 9.75 10.70 2.83
CA HIS A 64 10.88 11.26 3.57
C HIS A 64 11.95 10.18 3.87
N ALA A 65 11.52 9.03 4.41
CA ALA A 65 12.42 7.92 4.72
C ALA A 65 13.16 7.40 3.49
N ARG A 66 12.53 7.40 2.29
CA ARG A 66 13.19 6.99 1.04
C ARG A 66 14.24 7.99 0.59
N VAL A 67 13.99 9.29 0.76
CA VAL A 67 14.95 10.34 0.41
C VAL A 67 16.15 10.29 1.35
N SER A 68 15.96 9.97 2.62
CA SER A 68 17.02 9.89 3.62
C SER A 68 17.84 8.59 3.63
N LEU A 69 17.65 7.68 2.66
CA LEU A 69 18.38 6.39 2.65
C LEU A 69 19.84 6.56 2.22
N THR A 70 20.74 6.01 3.03
CA THR A 70 22.15 5.84 2.67
C THR A 70 22.32 4.76 1.59
N ASP A 71 23.48 4.73 0.92
CA ASP A 71 23.75 3.72 -0.12
C ASP A 71 23.67 2.28 0.41
N PHE A 72 24.23 2.06 1.61
CA PHE A 72 24.17 0.77 2.26
C PHE A 72 22.72 0.34 2.58
N ASP A 73 21.87 1.27 3.01
CA ASP A 73 20.46 0.96 3.26
C ASP A 73 19.70 0.68 1.96
N ARG A 74 20.04 1.36 0.86
CA ARG A 74 19.52 1.01 -0.48
C ARG A 74 19.93 -0.41 -0.89
N PHE A 75 21.15 -0.84 -0.56
CA PHE A 75 21.58 -2.23 -0.76
C PHE A 75 20.73 -3.22 0.07
N LYS A 76 20.54 -2.97 1.37
CA LYS A 76 19.69 -3.81 2.24
C LYS A 76 18.26 -3.95 1.70
N VAL A 77 17.63 -2.82 1.33
CA VAL A 77 16.28 -2.79 0.76
C VAL A 77 16.20 -3.63 -0.52
N ARG A 78 17.22 -3.53 -1.40
CA ARG A 78 17.30 -4.31 -2.64
C ARG A 78 17.35 -5.82 -2.36
N VAL A 79 18.20 -6.24 -1.44
CA VAL A 79 18.36 -7.66 -1.06
C VAL A 79 17.06 -8.20 -0.44
N ALA A 80 16.48 -7.49 0.53
CA ALA A 80 15.23 -7.87 1.18
C ALA A 80 14.07 -7.96 0.17
N ARG A 81 13.96 -6.99 -0.77
CA ARG A 81 12.95 -7.01 -1.83
C ARG A 81 13.12 -8.21 -2.76
N ARG A 82 14.36 -8.58 -3.10
CA ARG A 82 14.66 -9.77 -3.92
C ARG A 82 14.20 -11.06 -3.21
N GLN A 83 14.49 -11.21 -1.92
CA GLN A 83 14.06 -12.36 -1.12
C GLN A 83 12.53 -12.44 -1.04
N ARG A 84 11.86 -11.33 -0.70
CA ARG A 84 10.39 -11.25 -0.69
C ARG A 84 9.79 -11.65 -2.04
N ASN A 85 10.31 -11.11 -3.14
CA ASN A 85 9.78 -11.39 -4.47
C ASN A 85 9.97 -12.86 -4.89
N ARG A 86 11.07 -13.52 -4.47
CA ARG A 86 11.26 -14.95 -4.70
C ARG A 86 10.15 -15.80 -4.05
N LEU A 87 9.59 -15.36 -2.92
CA LEU A 87 8.50 -16.05 -2.23
C LEU A 87 7.12 -15.66 -2.77
N VAL A 88 6.88 -14.36 -2.96
CA VAL A 88 5.56 -13.83 -3.35
C VAL A 88 5.22 -14.18 -4.80
N THR A 89 6.17 -14.05 -5.72
CA THR A 89 5.92 -14.22 -7.16
C THR A 89 5.41 -15.63 -7.52
N PRO A 90 6.01 -16.74 -7.04
CA PRO A 90 5.47 -18.08 -7.32
C PRO A 90 4.07 -18.31 -6.74
N VAL A 91 3.79 -17.81 -5.53
CA VAL A 91 2.46 -17.91 -4.89
C VAL A 91 1.43 -17.13 -5.69
N PHE A 92 1.75 -15.90 -6.08
CA PHE A 92 0.91 -15.08 -6.94
C PHE A 92 0.56 -15.80 -8.26
N TYR A 93 1.55 -16.41 -8.93
CA TYR A 93 1.29 -17.15 -10.17
C TYR A 93 0.46 -18.42 -9.98
N LYS A 94 0.58 -19.11 -8.83
CA LYS A 94 -0.31 -20.23 -8.48
C LYS A 94 -1.75 -19.75 -8.31
N LEU A 95 -1.96 -18.71 -7.50
CA LEU A 95 -3.28 -18.11 -7.25
C LEU A 95 -3.89 -17.57 -8.55
N LYS A 96 -3.09 -16.89 -9.38
CA LYS A 96 -3.51 -16.42 -10.72
C LYS A 96 -3.97 -17.57 -11.59
N LYS A 97 -3.25 -18.69 -11.60
CA LYS A 97 -3.64 -19.87 -12.39
C LYS A 97 -4.93 -20.52 -11.87
N GLU A 98 -5.12 -20.55 -10.56
CA GLU A 98 -6.34 -21.08 -9.94
C GLU A 98 -7.55 -20.20 -10.21
N ALA A 99 -7.41 -18.87 -10.08
CA ALA A 99 -8.45 -17.91 -10.42
C ALA A 99 -8.80 -17.94 -11.92
N ALA A 100 -7.82 -18.17 -12.80
CA ALA A 100 -8.05 -18.39 -14.23
C ALA A 100 -8.89 -19.64 -14.47
N ARG A 101 -8.57 -20.69 -13.72
CA ARG A 101 -9.29 -21.95 -13.80
C ARG A 101 -10.73 -21.84 -13.32
N THR A 102 -10.98 -21.08 -12.26
CA THR A 102 -12.33 -20.85 -11.74
C THR A 102 -13.11 -19.79 -12.51
N GLY A 103 -12.50 -19.11 -13.49
CA GLY A 103 -13.15 -18.10 -14.33
C GLY A 103 -13.26 -16.71 -13.70
N PHE A 104 -12.58 -16.46 -12.57
CA PHE A 104 -12.63 -15.20 -11.81
C PHE A 104 -11.42 -14.28 -12.06
N LEU A 105 -10.55 -14.64 -13.00
CA LEU A 105 -9.42 -13.78 -13.34
C LEU A 105 -9.95 -12.52 -14.02
N PHE A 106 -9.89 -11.39 -13.31
CA PHE A 106 -10.30 -10.05 -13.74
C PHE A 106 -11.76 -9.63 -13.51
N GLY A 107 -12.51 -10.29 -12.63
CA GLY A 107 -13.85 -9.85 -12.21
C GLY A 107 -14.90 -10.95 -12.30
N LYS A 108 -16.18 -10.56 -12.33
CA LYS A 108 -17.29 -11.51 -12.54
C LYS A 108 -17.10 -12.18 -13.91
N PRO A 109 -17.33 -13.50 -14.04
CA PRO A 109 -17.26 -14.17 -15.33
C PRO A 109 -18.22 -13.49 -16.31
N VAL A 110 -17.73 -13.14 -17.50
CA VAL A 110 -18.58 -12.72 -18.62
C VAL A 110 -19.55 -13.87 -18.91
N LYS A 111 -20.85 -13.58 -18.98
CA LYS A 111 -21.91 -14.58 -19.22
C LYS A 111 -21.55 -15.39 -20.47
N GLY A 112 -21.24 -16.69 -20.29
CA GLY A 112 -20.89 -17.61 -21.38
C GLY A 112 -19.43 -18.11 -21.41
N THR A 113 -18.51 -17.55 -20.60
CA THR A 113 -17.16 -18.12 -20.49
C THR A 113 -17.15 -19.28 -19.50
N LYS A 114 -16.96 -20.50 -20.01
CA LYS A 114 -16.89 -21.71 -19.16
C LYS A 114 -15.57 -21.71 -18.36
N PRO A 115 -15.58 -21.93 -17.04
CA PRO A 115 -14.35 -22.08 -16.25
C PRO A 115 -13.53 -23.25 -16.78
N LEU A 116 -12.20 -23.11 -16.83
CA LEU A 116 -11.33 -24.20 -17.30
C LEU A 116 -11.50 -25.44 -16.38
N PRO A 117 -11.49 -26.65 -16.96
CA PRO A 117 -11.79 -27.87 -16.23
C PRO A 117 -10.85 -28.07 -15.02
N LYS A 118 -11.40 -28.53 -13.88
CA LYS A 118 -10.60 -28.89 -12.71
C LYS A 118 -9.63 -30.01 -13.10
N LYS A 119 -8.33 -29.82 -12.83
CA LYS A 119 -7.32 -30.81 -13.20
C LYS A 119 -7.34 -31.96 -12.18
N ASN A 120 -7.69 -33.18 -12.59
CA ASN A 120 -7.67 -34.35 -11.69
C ASN A 120 -6.27 -34.53 -11.06
N PRO A 121 -6.19 -34.65 -9.71
CA PRO A 121 -4.92 -34.78 -9.00
C PRO A 121 -4.10 -35.99 -9.48
N ASP A 122 -4.75 -37.09 -9.85
CA ASP A 122 -4.08 -38.31 -10.33
C ASP A 122 -3.44 -38.16 -11.71
N LYS A 123 -4.07 -37.38 -12.62
CA LYS A 123 -3.47 -37.04 -13.92
C LYS A 123 -2.25 -36.12 -13.77
N VAL A 124 -2.19 -35.29 -12.72
CA VAL A 124 -1.03 -34.43 -12.42
C VAL A 124 0.15 -35.26 -11.91
N LYS A 125 -0.10 -36.19 -10.98
CA LYS A 125 0.91 -37.12 -10.46
C LYS A 125 1.49 -37.97 -11.59
N LYS A 126 0.63 -38.61 -12.42
CA LYS A 126 1.08 -39.40 -13.59
C LYS A 126 1.91 -38.57 -14.58
N LYS A 127 1.49 -37.34 -14.94
CA LYS A 127 2.28 -36.46 -15.83
C LYS A 127 3.62 -36.02 -15.23
N LYS A 128 3.71 -35.79 -13.90
CA LYS A 128 4.98 -35.47 -13.24
C LYS A 128 5.94 -36.66 -13.21
N VAL A 129 5.44 -37.87 -12.95
CA VAL A 129 6.23 -39.11 -12.97
C VAL A 129 6.79 -39.38 -14.36
N VAL A 130 5.96 -39.32 -15.41
CA VAL A 130 6.38 -39.52 -16.81
C VAL A 130 7.42 -38.48 -17.28
N LYS A 131 7.34 -37.23 -16.79
CA LYS A 131 8.31 -36.19 -17.16
C LYS A 131 9.66 -36.36 -16.44
N LYS A 132 9.68 -36.98 -15.25
CA LYS A 132 10.92 -37.36 -14.54
C LYS A 132 11.59 -38.54 -15.23
N THR A 133 10.85 -39.59 -15.58
CA THR A 133 11.42 -40.77 -16.25
C THR A 133 12.00 -40.45 -17.63
N LYS A 134 11.33 -39.61 -18.43
CA LYS A 134 11.88 -39.13 -19.72
C LYS A 134 13.14 -38.26 -19.61
N LYS A 135 13.39 -37.62 -18.46
CA LYS A 135 14.63 -36.84 -18.23
C LYS A 135 15.82 -37.71 -17.82
N VAL A 136 15.58 -38.87 -17.20
CA VAL A 136 16.63 -39.81 -16.77
C VAL A 136 17.13 -40.67 -17.94
N ALA A 137 16.28 -40.91 -18.95
CA ALA A 137 16.60 -41.75 -20.11
C ALA A 137 17.33 -41.03 -21.27
N LYS A 138 17.57 -39.72 -21.19
CA LYS A 138 18.46 -39.01 -22.14
C LYS A 138 19.87 -38.95 -21.53
N LYS A 139 20.68 -39.96 -21.80
CA LYS A 139 22.15 -39.92 -21.75
C LYS A 139 22.65 -39.69 -23.17
#